data_AF-A0A0Q4ID64-F1
#
_entry.id   AF-A0A0Q4ID64-F1
#
_cell.length_a   1.000
_cell.length_b   1.000
_cell.length_c   1.000
_cell.angle_alpha   90.00
_cell.angle_beta   90.00
_cell.angle_gamma   90.00
#
_symmetry.space_group_name_H-M   'P 1'
#
loop_
_entity.id
_entity.type
_entity.pdbx_description
1 polymer ?
#
loop_
_entity_poly.entity_id
_entity_poly.type
_entity_poly.pdbx_seq_one_letter_code
_entity_poly.pdbx_strand_id
1 'polypeptide(L)' 'MRKRAQRQDAEGYKRLTIALSSRAVEVVEGVKSKHGLSSREAALNAILERIGDDMILRQEFLAVST' A
#
# COMPACT_ATOMS: atom_id res chain seq x y z
N MET A 1 5.48 20.26 3.68
CA MET A 1 4.25 19.46 3.48
C MET A 1 3.46 19.81 2.21
N ARG A 2 3.22 21.09 1.87
CA ARG A 2 2.41 21.48 0.68
C ARG A 2 2.87 20.89 -0.67
N LYS A 3 4.19 20.81 -0.93
CA LYS A 3 4.72 20.31 -2.21
C LYS A 3 4.47 18.81 -2.45
N ARG A 4 4.48 17.97 -1.40
CA ARG A 4 4.22 16.52 -1.52
C ARG A 4 2.75 16.25 -1.82
N ALA A 5 1.85 16.93 -1.10
CA ALA A 5 0.42 16.80 -1.30
C ALA A 5 0.00 17.23 -2.73
N GLN A 6 0.50 18.38 -3.21
CA GLN A 6 0.22 18.83 -4.58
C GLN A 6 0.76 17.88 -5.65
N ARG A 7 1.94 17.27 -5.40
CA ARG A 7 2.52 16.28 -6.32
C ARG A 7 1.67 15.00 -6.37
N GLN A 8 1.27 14.50 -5.21
CA GLN A 8 0.39 13.33 -5.10
C GLN A 8 -0.96 13.56 -5.77
N ASP A 9 -1.55 14.74 -5.59
CA ASP A 9 -2.81 15.09 -6.25
C ASP A 9 -2.65 15.15 -7.78
N ALA A 10 -1.54 15.69 -8.29
CA ALA A 10 -1.23 15.70 -9.72
C ALA A 10 -0.96 14.31 -10.30
N GLU A 11 -0.39 13.40 -9.50
CA GLU A 11 -0.18 11.99 -9.83
C GLU A 11 -1.46 11.15 -9.66
N GLY A 12 -2.58 11.74 -9.25
CA GLY A 12 -3.88 11.08 -9.15
C GLY A 12 -4.08 10.25 -7.88
N TYR A 13 -3.25 10.41 -6.86
CA TYR A 13 -3.35 9.67 -5.61
C TYR A 13 -4.71 9.89 -4.96
N LYS A 14 -5.30 8.82 -4.42
CA LYS A 14 -6.54 8.88 -3.65
C LYS A 14 -6.23 8.77 -2.16
N ARG A 15 -6.74 9.72 -1.38
CA ARG A 15 -6.63 9.71 0.08
C ARG A 15 -7.73 8.83 0.66
N LEU A 16 -7.33 7.84 1.44
CA LEU A 16 -8.23 6.92 2.12
C LEU A 16 -7.95 6.98 3.62
N THR A 17 -9.02 7.01 4.43
CA THR A 17 -8.93 6.80 5.87
C THR A 17 -9.50 5.42 6.16
N ILE A 18 -8.63 4.52 6.63
CA ILE A 18 -8.98 3.12 6.88
C ILE A 18 -8.53 2.72 8.29
N ALA A 19 -9.30 1.84 8.92
CA ALA A 19 -8.87 1.15 10.13
C ALA A 19 -8.15 -0.14 9.73
N LEU A 20 -6.99 -0.39 10.32
CA LEU A 20 -6.22 -1.62 10.12
C LEU A 20 -6.24 -2.45 11.40
N SER A 21 -6.30 -3.77 11.27
CA SER A 21 -6.08 -4.67 12.40
C SER A 21 -4.64 -4.53 12.90
N SER A 22 -4.39 -4.89 14.17
CA SER A 22 -3.05 -4.88 14.75
C SER A 22 -2.06 -5.68 13.88
N ARG A 23 -2.49 -6.86 13.42
CA ARG A 23 -1.69 -7.71 12.52
C ARG A 23 -1.37 -7.04 11.19
N ALA A 24 -2.32 -6.34 10.58
CA ALA A 24 -2.08 -5.61 9.34
C ALA A 24 -1.05 -4.48 9.55
N VAL A 25 -1.10 -3.78 10.69
CA VAL A 25 -0.09 -2.76 11.05
C VAL A 25 1.30 -3.37 11.17
N GLU A 26 1.44 -4.53 11.81
CA GLU A 26 2.73 -5.25 11.91
C GLU A 26 3.31 -5.58 10.54
N VAL A 27 2.48 -6.06 9.60
CA VAL A 27 2.91 -6.36 8.24
C VAL A 27 3.41 -5.09 7.54
N VAL A 28 2.66 -3.99 7.63
CA VAL A 28 3.06 -2.70 7.03
C VAL A 28 4.38 -2.19 7.62
N GLU A 29 4.57 -2.26 8.94
CA GLU A 29 5.82 -1.85 9.60
C GLU A 29 7.00 -2.78 9.23
N GLY A 30 6.73 -4.08 9.08
CA GLY A 30 7.71 -5.06 8.62
C GLY A 30 8.18 -4.78 7.19
N VAL A 31 7.26 -4.49 6.27
CA VAL A 31 7.60 -4.10 4.89
C VAL A 31 8.34 -2.76 4.88
N LYS A 32 7.86 -1.78 5.65
CA LYS A 32 8.50 -0.45 5.74
C LYS A 32 9.97 -0.56 6.17
N SER A 33 10.24 -1.32 7.23
CA SER A 33 11.60 -1.50 7.75
C SER A 33 12.50 -2.29 6.79
N LYS A 34 12.02 -3.40 6.22
CA LYS A 34 12.79 -4.23 5.28
C LYS A 34 13.19 -3.49 3.99
N HIS A 35 12.32 -2.61 3.49
CA HIS A 35 12.54 -1.89 2.24
C HIS A 35 13.03 -0.44 2.45
N GLY A 36 13.32 -0.03 3.69
CA GLY A 36 13.81 1.32 4.00
C GLY A 36 12.82 2.44 3.63
N LEU A 37 11.51 2.15 3.66
CA LEU A 37 10.49 3.08 3.21
C LEU A 37 10.24 4.18 4.25
N SER A 38 10.08 5.41 3.78
CA SER A 38 9.97 6.59 4.65
C SER A 38 8.59 6.76 5.31
N SER A 39 7.58 5.97 4.92
CA SER A 39 6.22 6.11 5.43
C SER A 39 5.39 4.83 5.30
N ARG A 40 4.36 4.70 6.14
CA ARG A 40 3.36 3.63 6.02
C ARG A 40 2.60 3.70 4.70
N GLU A 41 2.37 4.91 4.18
CA GLU A 41 1.78 5.13 2.86
C GLU A 41 2.63 4.47 1.76
N ALA A 42 3.94 4.71 1.76
CA ALA A 42 4.85 4.09 0.80
C ALA A 42 4.88 2.56 0.92
N ALA A 43 4.80 2.02 2.14
CA ALA A 43 4.73 0.57 2.36
C ALA A 43 3.41 -0.02 1.87
N LEU A 44 2.28 0.64 2.15
CA LEU A 44 0.96 0.21 1.66
C LEU A 44 0.89 0.23 0.13
N ASN A 45 1.36 1.31 -0.50
CA ASN A 45 1.40 1.39 -1.96
C ASN A 45 2.28 0.28 -2.56
N ALA A 46 3.49 0.07 -2.02
CA ALA A 46 4.37 -1.00 -2.50
C ALA A 46 3.73 -2.40 -2.39
N ILE A 47 2.99 -2.67 -1.30
CA ILE A 47 2.27 -3.94 -1.13
C ILE A 47 1.16 -4.07 -2.18
N LEU A 48 0.33 -3.04 -2.34
CA LEU A 48 -0.83 -3.07 -3.24
C LEU A 48 -0.42 -3.10 -4.72
N GLU A 49 0.61 -2.34 -5.09
CA GLU A 49 1.21 -2.37 -6.44
C GLU A 49 1.79 -3.75 -6.73
N ARG A 50 2.52 -4.35 -5.79
CA ARG A 50 3.04 -5.72 -5.94
C ARG A 50 1.94 -6.76 -6.14
N ILE A 51 0.82 -6.64 -5.40
CA ILE A 51 -0.36 -7.50 -5.60
C ILE A 51 -0.98 -7.26 -6.97
N GLY A 52 -1.03 -6.01 -7.44
CA GLY A 52 -1.61 -5.67 -8.75
C GLY A 52 -0.77 -6.16 -9.94
N ASP A 53 0.55 -6.06 -9.84
CA ASP A 53 1.51 -6.40 -10.89
C ASP A 53 1.79 -7.91 -10.98
N ASP A 54 1.69 -8.63 -9.85
CA ASP A 54 1.85 -10.08 -9.84
C ASP A 54 0.54 -10.78 -10.19
N MET A 55 0.48 -11.39 -11.37
CA MET A 55 -0.71 -12.10 -11.81
C MET A 55 -1.12 -13.25 -10.87
N ILE A 56 -0.15 -13.94 -10.25
CA ILE A 56 -0.42 -15.06 -9.35
C ILE A 56 -1.00 -14.54 -8.04
N LEU A 57 -0.35 -13.56 -7.40
CA LEU A 57 -0.87 -12.97 -6.15
C LEU A 57 -2.23 -12.32 -6.39
N ARG A 58 -2.39 -11.61 -7.51
CA ARG A 58 -3.67 -11.01 -7.88
C ARG A 58 -4.78 -12.05 -7.97
N GLN A 59 -4.50 -13.20 -8.59
CA GLN A 59 -5.46 -14.30 -8.66
C GLN A 59 -5.74 -14.90 -7.29
N GLU A 60 -4.75 -15.07 -6.40
CA GLU A 60 -5.01 -15.57 -5.04
C GLU A 60 -6.00 -14.70 -4.27
N PHE A 61 -5.92 -13.37 -4.40
CA PHE A 61 -6.86 -12.47 -3.73
C PHE A 61 -8.22 -12.34 -4.45
N LEU A 62 -8.24 -12.41 -5.78
CA LEU A 62 -9.48 -12.25 -6.57
C LEU A 62 -10.27 -13.55 -6.75
N ALA A 63 -9.59 -14.70 -6.88
CA ALA A 63 -10.22 -16.00 -7.12
C ALA A 63 -10.91 -16.58 -5.89
N VAL A 64 -10.59 -16.09 -4.69
CA VAL A 64 -11.27 -16.47 -3.45
C VAL A 64 -12.64 -15.76 -3.32
N SER A 65 -12.99 -14.85 -4.23
CA SER A 65 -14.23 -14.07 -4.20
C SER A 65 -15.39 -14.64 -5.05
N THR A 66 -15.29 -15.88 -5.53
CA THR A 66 -16.38 -16.62 -6.22
C THR A 66 -16.67 -17.93 -5.53
#